data_AF-A0A0S2DD34-F1
#
_entry.id   AF-A0A0S2DD34-F1
#
_cell.length_a   1.000
_cell.length_b   1.000
_cell.length_c   1.000
_cell.angle_alpha   90.00
_cell.angle_beta   90.00
_cell.angle_gamma   90.00
#
_symmetry.space_group_name_H-M   'P 1'
#
loop_
_entity.id
_entity.type
_entity.pdbx_description
1 polymer ?
#
loop_
_entity_poly.entity_id
_entity_poly.type
_entity_poly.pdbx_seq_one_letter_code
_entity_poly.pdbx_strand_id
1 'polypeptide(L)'
;MPEQDAMHATNAIAARFRPIWLCVLLAPACTGPTFTHAPAKENAAMTHSPADASAPVESGQLIARVLKLIDSIHGAADLAPDNIERQTGLPVRIHSADRTEYAASGRIDADWAYSLTSVSYRQGQAPSRLDFEFIDARADRRKPADPAAICALDVEGCRRALSRQGFEEVRLAQHAPDPGFGFRGVEPLSFVRGKVEVSLLAYEDADPGEARACVAGLQISVQS
;
A
#
# COMPACT_ATOMS: atom_id res chain seq x y z
N MET A 1 -38.59 -22.14 36.16
CA MET A 1 -38.33 -22.61 37.55
C MET A 1 -39.23 -23.80 37.82
N PRO A 2 -38.80 -24.80 38.60
CA PRO A 2 -37.49 -25.04 39.24
C PRO A 2 -36.77 -26.20 38.48
N GLU A 3 -35.59 -26.71 38.81
CA GLU A 3 -34.92 -26.88 40.10
C GLU A 3 -33.41 -27.07 39.86
N GLN A 4 -32.62 -26.40 40.70
CA GLN A 4 -31.17 -26.56 40.87
C GLN A 4 -30.91 -27.86 41.66
N ASP A 5 -29.76 -28.52 41.51
CA ASP A 5 -28.59 -28.29 42.37
C ASP A 5 -27.58 -29.45 42.38
N ALA A 6 -26.36 -29.05 42.77
CA ALA A 6 -25.26 -29.84 43.34
C ALA A 6 -24.45 -30.78 42.41
N MET A 7 -23.15 -30.51 42.30
CA MET A 7 -22.20 -31.02 43.31
C MET A 7 -20.79 -30.44 43.10
N HIS A 8 -20.28 -29.84 44.18
CA HIS A 8 -18.91 -29.38 44.39
C HIS A 8 -17.87 -30.50 44.28
N ALA A 9 -16.66 -30.15 43.83
CA ALA A 9 -15.44 -30.77 44.36
C ALA A 9 -14.24 -29.81 44.22
N THR A 10 -14.10 -28.94 45.23
CA THR A 10 -12.87 -28.18 45.51
C THR A 10 -11.91 -29.12 46.23
N ASN A 11 -10.72 -29.39 45.69
CA ASN A 11 -9.65 -30.05 46.43
C ASN A 11 -8.48 -29.07 46.65
N ALA A 12 -8.45 -28.52 47.86
CA ALA A 12 -7.25 -27.94 48.45
C ALA A 12 -6.57 -29.04 49.29
N ILE A 13 -5.27 -29.26 49.10
CA ILE A 13 -4.44 -30.00 50.05
C ILE A 13 -3.32 -29.08 50.51
N ALA A 14 -3.39 -28.73 51.78
CA ALA A 14 -2.35 -28.08 52.55
C ALA A 14 -1.68 -29.11 53.47
N ALA A 15 -0.34 -29.07 53.59
CA ALA A 15 0.41 -29.59 54.75
C ALA A 15 1.84 -29.00 54.71
N ARG A 16 2.16 -27.99 55.55
CA ARG A 16 2.80 -28.08 56.89
C ARG A 16 4.29 -28.48 56.83
N PHE A 17 5.23 -27.53 56.97
CA PHE A 17 5.98 -27.19 58.22
C PHE A 17 6.83 -28.37 58.74
N ARG A 18 8.15 -28.34 58.99
CA ARG A 18 9.10 -27.29 59.45
C ARG A 18 10.55 -27.91 59.49
N PRO A 19 11.53 -27.27 60.18
CA PRO A 19 12.68 -26.49 59.70
C PRO A 19 14.00 -27.31 59.58
N ILE A 20 15.09 -26.72 59.04
CA ILE A 20 16.48 -26.90 59.54
C ILE A 20 17.46 -26.02 58.72
N TRP A 21 18.15 -25.15 59.48
CA TRP A 21 19.54 -24.69 59.35
C TRP A 21 19.96 -23.66 58.28
N LEU A 22 20.37 -22.51 58.84
CA LEU A 22 21.47 -21.64 58.43
C LEU A 22 22.56 -22.36 57.61
N CYS A 23 22.98 -21.74 56.51
CA CYS A 23 24.33 -21.16 56.37
C CYS A 23 24.59 -20.62 54.96
N VAL A 24 25.47 -19.62 54.93
CA VAL A 24 26.25 -19.10 53.79
C VAL A 24 25.61 -17.97 52.97
N LEU A 25 26.04 -16.76 53.36
CA LEU A 25 26.18 -15.59 52.49
C LEU A 25 27.06 -15.93 51.28
N LEU A 26 26.45 -15.95 50.09
CA LEU A 26 27.13 -15.80 48.81
C LEU A 26 26.24 -14.89 47.97
N ALA A 27 26.64 -13.62 47.84
CA ALA A 27 26.04 -12.71 46.90
C ALA A 27 26.32 -13.23 45.48
N PRO A 28 25.29 -13.59 44.68
CA PRO A 28 25.48 -13.72 43.26
C PRO A 28 25.49 -12.30 42.70
N ALA A 29 26.65 -11.83 42.26
CA ALA A 29 26.68 -10.77 41.27
C ALA A 29 26.00 -11.32 40.02
N CYS A 30 24.69 -11.08 39.87
CA CYS A 30 23.97 -11.28 38.63
C CYS A 30 24.48 -10.24 37.64
N THR A 31 25.60 -10.54 36.98
CA THR A 31 25.92 -9.92 35.70
C THR A 31 24.88 -10.45 34.72
N GLY A 32 23.72 -9.78 34.68
CA GLY A 32 22.71 -10.07 33.68
C GLY A 32 23.34 -9.94 32.29
N PRO A 33 23.03 -10.82 31.33
CA PRO A 33 23.41 -10.58 29.95
C PRO A 33 22.78 -9.25 29.56
N THR A 34 23.62 -8.26 29.28
CA THR A 34 23.21 -7.11 28.50
C THR A 34 22.72 -7.68 27.18
N PHE A 35 21.40 -7.81 27.03
CA PHE A 35 20.80 -7.86 25.72
C PHE A 35 21.17 -6.53 25.08
N THR A 36 22.28 -6.53 24.35
CA THR A 36 22.55 -5.50 23.36
C THR A 36 21.41 -5.69 22.38
N HIS A 37 20.37 -4.88 22.54
CA HIS A 37 19.38 -4.65 21.52
C HIS A 37 20.20 -4.10 20.36
N ALA A 38 20.61 -4.99 19.44
CA ALA A 38 21.02 -4.55 18.13
C ALA A 38 19.88 -3.63 17.68
N PRO A 39 20.15 -2.36 17.34
CA PRO A 39 19.10 -1.51 16.82
C PRO A 39 18.47 -2.32 15.69
N ALA A 40 17.15 -2.52 15.80
CA ALA A 40 16.37 -3.03 14.69
C ALA A 40 16.86 -2.25 13.48
N LYS A 41 17.38 -2.97 12.48
CA LYS A 41 17.76 -2.37 11.21
C LYS A 41 16.45 -1.85 10.65
N GLU A 42 16.18 -0.59 10.98
CA GLU A 42 15.08 0.20 10.49
C GLU A 42 15.03 -0.08 9.00
N ASN A 43 13.94 -0.70 8.54
CA ASN A 43 13.71 -0.90 7.12
C ASN A 43 13.92 0.48 6.51
N ALA A 44 14.95 0.57 5.67
CA ALA A 44 15.31 1.81 5.02
C ALA A 44 14.02 2.39 4.47
N ALA A 45 13.62 3.54 5.02
CA ALA A 45 12.60 4.37 4.43
C ALA A 45 12.96 4.45 2.94
N MET A 46 12.05 3.94 2.10
CA MET A 46 12.19 3.96 0.65
C MET A 46 12.57 5.38 0.28
N THR A 47 13.86 5.57 0.02
CA THR A 47 14.39 6.86 -0.35
C THR A 47 13.85 7.04 -1.74
N HIS A 48 12.82 7.88 -1.91
CA HIS A 48 12.38 8.32 -3.21
C HIS A 48 13.62 8.84 -3.93
N SER A 49 14.17 8.02 -4.83
CA SER A 49 15.31 8.41 -5.63
C SER A 49 14.90 9.66 -6.39
N PRO A 50 15.74 10.71 -6.42
CA PRO A 50 15.45 11.88 -7.22
C PRO A 50 15.21 11.41 -8.65
N ALA A 51 14.04 11.77 -9.19
CA ALA A 51 13.65 11.46 -10.56
C ALA A 51 14.81 11.76 -11.50
N ASP A 52 15.20 10.81 -12.37
CA ASP A 52 16.06 11.20 -13.51
C ASP A 52 15.34 12.29 -14.28
N ALA A 53 16.14 13.09 -14.99
CA ALA A 53 15.71 14.08 -15.95
C ALA A 53 15.02 13.45 -17.19
N SER A 54 13.99 12.62 -16.97
CA SER A 54 12.98 12.29 -17.95
C SER A 54 12.27 13.58 -18.35
N ALA A 55 12.04 13.76 -19.65
CA ALA A 55 11.28 14.91 -20.15
C ALA A 55 9.93 14.97 -19.42
N PRO A 56 9.46 16.17 -19.01
CA PRO A 56 8.17 16.32 -18.37
C PRO A 56 7.06 15.65 -19.17
N VAL A 57 6.23 14.85 -18.52
CA VAL A 57 5.07 14.20 -19.13
C VAL A 57 3.82 14.92 -18.65
N GLU A 58 2.97 15.34 -19.58
CA GLU A 58 1.68 15.96 -19.25
C GLU A 58 0.75 14.93 -18.59
N SER A 59 0.04 15.33 -17.53
CA SER A 59 -0.72 14.42 -16.67
C SER A 59 -1.85 13.71 -17.42
N GLY A 60 -2.53 14.37 -18.36
CA GLY A 60 -3.54 13.75 -19.22
C GLY A 60 -2.97 12.62 -20.07
N GLN A 61 -1.82 12.85 -20.73
CA GLN A 61 -1.11 11.80 -21.45
C GLN A 61 -0.65 10.65 -20.54
N LEU A 62 -0.17 10.95 -19.34
CA LEU A 62 0.25 9.93 -18.38
C LEU A 62 -0.92 9.04 -17.96
N ILE A 63 -2.06 9.63 -17.60
CA ILE A 63 -3.27 8.88 -17.24
C ILE A 63 -3.76 8.02 -18.41
N ALA A 64 -3.74 8.54 -19.64
CA ALA A 64 -4.10 7.75 -20.82
C ALA A 64 -3.19 6.51 -21.01
N ARG A 65 -1.89 6.65 -20.73
CA ARG A 65 -0.93 5.53 -20.75
C ARG A 65 -1.20 4.51 -19.64
N VAL A 66 -1.57 4.97 -18.44
CA VAL A 66 -1.93 4.08 -17.33
C VAL A 66 -3.25 3.35 -17.61
N LEU A 67 -4.25 4.03 -18.17
CA LEU A 67 -5.50 3.39 -18.59
C LEU A 67 -5.28 2.33 -19.68
N LYS A 68 -4.32 2.55 -20.59
CA LYS A 68 -3.91 1.54 -21.57
C LYS A 68 -3.20 0.35 -20.91
N LEU A 69 -2.37 0.59 -19.89
CA LEU A 69 -1.78 -0.47 -19.09
C LEU A 69 -2.84 -1.31 -18.39
N ILE A 70 -3.81 -0.66 -17.71
CA ILE A 70 -4.94 -1.33 -17.06
C ILE A 70 -5.67 -2.25 -18.02
N ASP A 71 -5.96 -1.77 -19.25
CA ASP A 71 -6.64 -2.57 -20.26
C ASP A 71 -5.86 -3.83 -20.65
N SER A 72 -4.53 -3.78 -20.63
CA SER A 72 -3.68 -4.92 -20.97
C SER A 72 -3.62 -6.00 -19.88
N ILE A 73 -3.95 -5.65 -18.64
CA ILE A 73 -3.80 -6.55 -17.49
C ILE A 73 -5.01 -7.47 -17.39
N HIS A 74 -4.75 -8.78 -17.41
CA HIS A 74 -5.73 -9.85 -17.26
C HIS A 74 -5.33 -10.84 -16.15
N GLY A 75 -4.06 -10.81 -15.72
CA GLY A 75 -3.54 -11.63 -14.62
C GLY A 75 -2.20 -11.12 -14.09
N ALA A 76 -1.68 -11.80 -13.06
CA ALA A 76 -0.48 -11.35 -12.35
C ALA A 76 0.78 -11.30 -13.24
N ALA A 77 0.86 -12.16 -14.25
CA ALA A 77 1.94 -12.14 -15.22
C ALA A 77 2.01 -10.82 -16.03
N ASP A 78 0.87 -10.14 -16.21
CA ASP A 78 0.81 -8.88 -16.94
C ASP A 78 1.30 -7.69 -16.11
N LEU A 79 1.56 -7.88 -14.81
CA LEU A 79 2.18 -6.85 -13.98
C LEU A 79 3.67 -6.71 -14.25
N ALA A 80 4.29 -7.67 -14.95
CA ALA A 80 5.72 -7.68 -15.24
C ALA A 80 6.23 -6.34 -15.83
N PRO A 81 7.47 -5.93 -15.46
CA PRO A 81 8.03 -4.63 -15.86
C PRO A 81 8.02 -4.42 -17.38
N ASP A 82 8.30 -5.46 -18.15
CA ASP A 82 8.31 -5.42 -19.62
C ASP A 82 6.92 -5.10 -20.23
N ASN A 83 5.82 -5.54 -19.58
CA ASN A 83 4.48 -5.13 -20.02
C ASN A 83 4.25 -3.65 -19.69
N ILE A 84 4.67 -3.20 -18.51
CA ILE A 84 4.52 -1.80 -18.09
C ILE A 84 5.24 -0.86 -19.07
N GLU A 85 6.51 -1.12 -19.38
CA GLU A 85 7.27 -0.32 -20.35
C GLU A 85 6.59 -0.33 -21.72
N ARG A 86 6.16 -1.50 -22.20
CA ARG A 86 5.52 -1.64 -23.51
C ARG A 86 4.20 -0.87 -23.63
N GLN A 87 3.36 -0.90 -22.59
CA GLN A 87 2.04 -0.27 -22.64
C GLN A 87 2.11 1.23 -22.39
N THR A 88 2.96 1.65 -21.45
CA THR A 88 3.03 3.05 -20.99
C THR A 88 4.09 3.87 -21.73
N GLY A 89 5.11 3.21 -22.29
CA GLY A 89 6.30 3.87 -22.83
C GLY A 89 7.13 4.59 -21.76
N LEU A 90 6.90 4.30 -20.48
CA LEU A 90 7.69 4.85 -19.37
C LEU A 90 8.89 3.93 -19.11
N PRO A 91 10.09 4.49 -18.87
CA PRO A 91 11.24 3.67 -18.49
C PRO A 91 11.01 3.08 -17.09
N VAL A 92 11.09 1.76 -16.96
CA VAL A 92 10.94 1.05 -15.68
C VAL A 92 12.32 0.71 -15.14
N ARG A 93 12.59 1.13 -13.90
CA ARG A 93 13.81 0.76 -13.19
C ARG A 93 13.57 -0.46 -12.33
N ILE A 94 14.43 -1.46 -12.50
CA ILE A 94 14.44 -2.64 -11.66
C ILE A 94 15.35 -2.39 -10.44
N HIS A 95 14.82 -2.62 -9.25
CA HIS A 95 15.49 -2.42 -7.96
C HIS A 95 15.95 -3.72 -7.31
N SER A 96 15.40 -4.87 -7.72
CA SER A 96 15.78 -6.20 -7.22
C SER A 96 16.29 -7.15 -8.31
N ALA A 97 17.17 -8.08 -7.94
CA ALA A 97 17.73 -9.05 -8.88
C ALA A 97 16.69 -10.03 -9.44
N ASP A 98 15.66 -10.35 -8.66
CA ASP A 98 14.53 -11.20 -9.06
C ASP A 98 13.47 -10.45 -9.88
N ARG A 99 13.68 -9.15 -10.15
CA ARG A 99 12.77 -8.28 -10.90
C ARG A 99 11.36 -8.17 -10.28
N THR A 100 11.25 -8.39 -8.98
CA THR A 100 9.98 -8.24 -8.23
C THR A 100 9.77 -6.85 -7.65
N GLU A 101 10.84 -6.07 -7.49
CA GLU A 101 10.79 -4.66 -7.04
C GLU A 101 11.23 -3.76 -8.20
N TYR A 102 10.32 -2.94 -8.71
CA TYR A 102 10.57 -2.00 -9.79
C TYR A 102 9.61 -0.81 -9.74
N ALA A 103 10.02 0.29 -10.36
CA ALA A 103 9.19 1.48 -10.46
C ALA A 103 9.46 2.26 -11.76
N ALA A 104 8.44 2.98 -12.22
CA ALA A 104 8.59 4.06 -13.19
C ALA A 104 8.20 5.37 -12.50
N SER A 105 9.08 6.37 -12.56
CA SER A 105 8.83 7.69 -11.96
C SER A 105 9.41 8.80 -12.82
N GLY A 106 8.89 10.01 -12.64
CA GLY A 106 9.28 11.17 -13.42
C GLY A 106 8.58 12.45 -12.97
N ARG A 107 8.89 13.56 -13.65
CA ARG A 107 8.27 14.86 -13.37
C ARG A 107 7.08 15.12 -14.29
N ILE A 108 6.05 15.75 -13.73
CA ILE A 108 4.97 16.39 -14.48
C ILE A 108 5.36 17.84 -14.74
N ASP A 109 5.72 18.57 -13.68
CA ASP A 109 6.22 19.94 -13.74
C ASP A 109 7.19 20.22 -12.55
N ALA A 110 7.40 21.50 -12.22
CA ALA A 110 8.24 21.93 -11.10
C ALA A 110 7.75 21.47 -9.72
N ASP A 111 6.44 21.30 -9.56
CA ASP A 111 5.78 21.05 -8.29
C ASP A 111 5.28 19.61 -8.19
N TRP A 112 5.08 18.93 -9.31
CA TRP A 112 4.49 17.59 -9.38
C TRP A 112 5.40 16.54 -10.01
N ALA A 113 5.40 15.37 -9.41
CA ALA A 113 5.98 14.14 -9.94
C ALA A 113 4.93 13.03 -10.00
N TYR A 114 5.30 11.91 -10.62
CA TYR A 114 4.49 10.69 -10.59
C TYR A 114 5.34 9.49 -10.18
N SER A 115 4.67 8.46 -9.65
CA SER A 115 5.24 7.15 -9.40
C SER A 115 4.28 6.05 -9.86
N LEU A 116 4.82 4.98 -10.44
CA LEU A 116 4.16 3.71 -10.72
C LEU A 116 5.03 2.60 -10.15
N THR A 117 4.62 1.98 -9.05
CA THR A 117 5.47 1.07 -8.25
C THR A 117 4.87 -0.32 -8.16
N SER A 118 5.72 -1.36 -8.25
CA SER A 118 5.34 -2.73 -7.96
C SER A 118 5.13 -2.98 -6.48
N VAL A 119 4.04 -3.65 -6.11
CA VAL A 119 3.79 -4.09 -4.74
C VAL A 119 3.55 -5.59 -4.70
N SER A 120 4.34 -6.26 -3.87
CA SER A 120 4.21 -7.69 -3.56
C SER A 120 3.73 -7.86 -2.13
N TYR A 121 2.85 -8.84 -1.90
CA TYR A 121 2.39 -9.17 -0.54
C TYR A 121 3.53 -9.61 0.39
N ARG A 122 4.56 -10.25 -0.18
CA ARG A 122 5.81 -10.59 0.53
C ARG A 122 7.00 -10.29 -0.35
N GLN A 123 8.11 -9.91 0.27
CA GLN A 123 9.36 -9.67 -0.43
C GLN A 123 9.81 -10.92 -1.19
N GLY A 124 10.29 -10.73 -2.43
CA GLY A 124 10.73 -11.79 -3.32
C GLY A 124 9.60 -12.60 -3.98
N GLN A 125 8.33 -12.22 -3.79
CA GLN A 125 7.22 -12.76 -4.55
C GLN A 125 6.91 -11.90 -5.77
N ALA A 126 6.31 -12.52 -6.78
CA ALA A 126 5.78 -11.80 -7.92
C ALA A 126 4.80 -10.71 -7.43
N PRO A 127 4.82 -9.51 -8.04
CA PRO A 127 3.90 -8.45 -7.70
C PRO A 127 2.44 -8.92 -7.80
N SER A 128 1.65 -8.51 -6.82
CA SER A 128 0.20 -8.69 -6.82
C SER A 128 -0.54 -7.41 -7.17
N ARG A 129 0.18 -6.28 -7.23
CA ARG A 129 -0.40 -4.95 -7.36
C ARG A 129 0.58 -3.95 -7.97
N LEU A 130 0.04 -2.93 -8.63
CA LEU A 130 0.74 -1.71 -9.03
C LEU A 130 0.07 -0.50 -8.38
N ASP A 131 0.87 0.40 -7.83
CA ASP A 131 0.41 1.65 -7.25
C ASP A 131 0.86 2.82 -8.12
N PHE A 132 -0.11 3.55 -8.66
CA PHE A 132 0.11 4.79 -9.41
C PHE A 132 -0.32 5.99 -8.57
N GLU A 133 0.52 7.01 -8.47
CA GLU A 133 0.21 8.24 -7.73
C GLU A 133 0.88 9.48 -8.33
N PHE A 134 0.20 10.61 -8.18
CA PHE A 134 0.82 11.93 -8.31
C PHE A 134 1.39 12.38 -6.95
N ILE A 135 2.60 12.92 -6.97
CA ILE A 135 3.37 13.27 -5.78
C ILE A 135 3.66 14.77 -5.78
N ASP A 136 3.33 15.46 -4.68
CA ASP A 136 3.81 16.81 -4.40
C ASP A 136 5.33 16.78 -4.19
N ALA A 137 6.05 17.19 -5.23
CA ALA A 137 7.50 17.13 -5.36
C ALA A 137 8.21 18.38 -4.82
N ARG A 138 7.46 19.35 -4.29
CA ARG A 138 8.04 20.57 -3.74
C ARG A 138 8.78 20.29 -2.44
N ALA A 139 9.91 20.97 -2.28
CA ALA A 139 10.68 20.95 -1.04
C ALA A 139 9.97 21.68 0.11
N ASP A 140 9.20 22.74 -0.20
CA ASP A 140 8.41 23.49 0.77
C ASP A 140 6.93 23.12 0.67
N ARG A 141 6.44 22.37 1.66
CA ARG A 141 5.05 21.90 1.75
C ARG A 141 4.15 22.79 2.62
N ARG A 142 4.57 24.02 2.95
CA ARG A 142 3.77 24.94 3.80
C ARG A 142 2.45 25.38 3.18
N LYS A 143 2.32 25.32 1.86
CA LYS A 143 1.06 25.50 1.11
C LYS A 143 0.87 24.28 0.22
N PRO A 144 -0.34 23.80 -0.07
CA PRO A 144 -0.55 22.73 -1.06
C PRO A 144 -0.07 23.16 -2.45
N ALA A 145 0.27 22.20 -3.31
CA ALA A 145 0.58 22.44 -4.71
C ALA A 145 -0.71 22.77 -5.46
N ASP A 146 -0.64 23.51 -6.56
CA ASP A 146 -1.81 23.74 -7.39
C ASP A 146 -2.23 22.40 -8.05
N PRO A 147 -3.43 21.86 -7.76
CA PRO A 147 -3.84 20.57 -8.29
C PRO A 147 -4.20 20.63 -9.78
N ALA A 148 -4.32 21.82 -10.38
CA ALA A 148 -4.66 21.98 -11.81
C ALA A 148 -3.75 21.17 -12.73
N ALA A 149 -2.47 21.01 -12.37
CA ALA A 149 -1.49 20.25 -13.14
C ALA A 149 -1.76 18.73 -13.18
N ILE A 150 -2.46 18.18 -12.19
CA ILE A 150 -2.77 16.73 -12.09
C ILE A 150 -4.25 16.42 -12.32
N CYS A 151 -5.12 17.44 -12.26
CA CYS A 151 -6.56 17.36 -12.47
C CYS A 151 -7.02 17.21 -13.94
N ALA A 152 -6.18 16.62 -14.81
CA ALA A 152 -6.53 16.46 -16.22
C ALA A 152 -7.67 15.46 -16.47
N LEU A 153 -7.91 14.52 -15.53
CA LEU A 153 -9.03 13.58 -15.57
C LEU A 153 -9.79 13.59 -14.25
N ASP A 154 -11.10 13.81 -14.33
CA ASP A 154 -12.02 13.66 -13.20
C ASP A 154 -12.41 12.18 -12.99
N VAL A 155 -12.94 11.87 -11.81
CA VAL A 155 -13.37 10.51 -11.48
C VAL A 155 -14.40 9.97 -12.49
N GLU A 156 -15.32 10.80 -12.98
CA GLU A 156 -16.35 10.40 -13.94
C GLU A 156 -15.76 10.03 -15.31
N GLY A 157 -14.73 10.75 -15.76
CA GLY A 157 -13.94 10.39 -16.94
C GLY A 157 -13.21 9.06 -16.77
N CYS A 158 -12.62 8.83 -15.60
CA CYS A 158 -11.96 7.56 -15.27
C CYS A 158 -12.97 6.39 -15.24
N ARG A 159 -14.11 6.58 -14.58
CA ARG A 159 -15.24 5.64 -14.54
C ARG A 159 -15.65 5.20 -15.95
N ARG A 160 -15.92 6.16 -16.85
CA ARG A 160 -16.28 5.86 -18.25
C ARG A 160 -15.16 5.15 -19.02
N ALA A 161 -13.89 5.46 -18.73
CA ALA A 161 -12.78 4.78 -19.37
C ALA A 161 -12.71 3.30 -18.94
N LEU A 162 -12.81 3.03 -17.64
CA LEU A 162 -12.80 1.67 -17.09
C LEU A 162 -14.02 0.86 -17.55
N SER A 163 -15.22 1.46 -17.56
CA SER A 163 -16.42 0.76 -18.07
C SER A 163 -16.30 0.37 -19.54
N ARG A 164 -15.67 1.21 -20.38
CA ARG A 164 -15.41 0.86 -21.79
C ARG A 164 -14.43 -0.30 -21.97
N GLN A 165 -13.59 -0.55 -20.97
CA GLN A 165 -12.66 -1.68 -20.92
C GLN A 165 -13.30 -2.93 -20.31
N GLY A 166 -14.59 -2.89 -19.97
CA GLY A 166 -15.33 -4.02 -19.41
C GLY A 166 -15.18 -4.18 -17.90
N PHE A 167 -14.72 -3.14 -17.19
CA PHE A 167 -14.77 -3.13 -15.74
C PHE A 167 -16.16 -2.72 -15.23
N GLU A 168 -16.60 -3.40 -14.19
CA GLU A 168 -17.84 -3.10 -13.47
C GLU A 168 -17.54 -2.39 -12.15
N GLU A 169 -18.25 -1.31 -11.84
CA GLU A 169 -18.13 -0.62 -10.55
C GLU A 169 -18.69 -1.50 -9.44
N VAL A 170 -17.92 -1.70 -8.38
CA VAL A 170 -18.30 -2.49 -7.21
C VAL A 170 -18.19 -1.66 -5.95
N ARG A 171 -19.17 -1.81 -5.05
CA ARG A 171 -19.01 -1.39 -3.66
C ARG A 171 -18.41 -2.53 -2.88
N LEU A 172 -17.11 -2.46 -2.64
CA LEU A 172 -16.46 -3.41 -1.75
C LEU A 172 -16.83 -3.06 -0.33
N ALA A 173 -17.47 -4.01 0.37
CA ALA A 173 -17.71 -3.87 1.80
C ALA A 173 -16.35 -3.78 2.50
N GLN A 174 -15.98 -2.56 2.93
CA GLN A 174 -14.88 -2.24 3.84
C GLN A 174 -13.74 -3.26 3.83
N HIS A 175 -12.87 -3.20 2.80
CA HIS A 175 -11.55 -3.79 2.98
C HIS A 175 -10.90 -3.11 4.19
N ALA A 176 -10.28 -3.91 5.07
CA ALA A 176 -9.53 -3.36 6.19
C ALA A 176 -8.58 -2.27 5.65
N PRO A 177 -8.47 -1.10 6.29
CA PRO A 177 -7.65 -0.02 5.79
C PRO A 177 -6.24 -0.55 5.54
N ASP A 178 -5.78 -0.50 4.29
CA ASP A 178 -4.38 -0.75 3.98
C ASP A 178 -3.60 0.45 4.54
N PRO A 179 -2.80 0.27 5.60
CA PRO A 179 -2.08 1.39 6.21
C PRO A 179 -1.00 1.96 5.28
N GLY A 180 -0.69 1.31 4.15
CA GLY A 180 0.31 1.74 3.18
C GLY A 180 -0.22 2.64 2.06
N PHE A 181 -1.52 2.64 1.76
CA PHE A 181 -2.12 3.45 0.70
C PHE A 181 -3.25 4.30 1.30
N GLY A 182 -3.20 5.62 1.11
CA GLY A 182 -3.83 6.66 1.94
C GLY A 182 -5.36 6.72 2.07
N PHE A 183 -6.08 5.61 2.19
CA PHE A 183 -7.52 5.60 2.44
C PHE A 183 -7.84 6.07 3.87
N ARG A 184 -7.85 7.38 4.12
CA ARG A 184 -8.37 7.95 5.36
C ARG A 184 -9.90 8.07 5.28
N GLY A 185 -10.59 6.97 5.59
CA GLY A 185 -12.02 7.02 5.95
C GLY A 185 -13.02 7.27 4.82
N VAL A 186 -12.58 7.28 3.56
CA VAL A 186 -13.44 7.30 2.37
C VAL A 186 -13.35 5.95 1.68
N GLU A 187 -14.49 5.35 1.32
CA GLU A 187 -14.50 4.09 0.57
C GLU A 187 -13.93 4.32 -0.83
N PRO A 188 -12.88 3.60 -1.25
CA PRO A 188 -12.37 3.71 -2.61
C PRO A 188 -13.43 3.30 -3.62
N LEU A 189 -13.60 4.14 -4.64
CA LEU A 189 -14.36 3.75 -5.82
C LEU A 189 -13.60 2.63 -6.54
N SER A 190 -14.18 1.42 -6.56
CA SER A 190 -13.50 0.23 -7.03
C SER A 190 -14.19 -0.37 -8.26
N PHE A 191 -13.39 -0.93 -9.15
CA PHE A 191 -13.81 -1.45 -10.45
C PHE A 191 -13.21 -2.83 -10.66
N VAL A 192 -14.00 -3.80 -11.10
CA VAL A 192 -13.53 -5.19 -11.27
C VAL A 192 -13.76 -5.69 -12.69
N ARG A 193 -12.75 -6.39 -13.23
CA ARG A 193 -12.81 -7.14 -14.49
C ARG A 193 -12.09 -8.47 -14.30
N GLY A 194 -12.86 -9.55 -14.14
CA GLY A 194 -12.30 -10.87 -13.86
C GLY A 194 -11.52 -10.88 -12.54
N LYS A 195 -10.21 -11.13 -12.59
CA LYS A 195 -9.31 -11.12 -11.43
C LYS A 195 -8.66 -9.77 -11.14
N VAL A 196 -8.94 -8.75 -11.95
CA VAL A 196 -8.30 -7.44 -11.88
C VAL A 196 -9.23 -6.46 -11.18
N GLU A 197 -8.70 -5.76 -10.18
CA GLU A 197 -9.39 -4.72 -9.43
C GLU A 197 -8.63 -3.40 -9.59
N VAL A 198 -9.36 -2.32 -9.88
CA VAL A 198 -8.82 -0.97 -9.93
C VAL A 198 -9.55 -0.12 -8.89
N SER A 199 -8.82 0.43 -7.93
CA SER A 199 -9.34 1.37 -6.93
C SER A 199 -8.85 2.78 -7.25
N LEU A 200 -9.76 3.75 -7.28
CA LEU A 200 -9.42 5.16 -7.49
C LEU A 200 -9.15 5.88 -6.17
N LEU A 201 -8.14 6.75 -6.18
CA LEU A 201 -7.90 7.73 -5.13
C LEU A 201 -8.21 9.13 -5.67
N ALA A 202 -9.11 9.84 -5.00
CA ALA A 202 -9.38 11.24 -5.29
C ALA A 202 -8.40 12.18 -4.55
N TYR A 203 -8.16 13.36 -5.12
CA TYR A 203 -7.34 14.38 -4.49
C TYR A 203 -8.02 14.98 -3.24
N GLU A 204 -7.22 15.38 -2.24
CA GLU A 204 -7.66 16.01 -0.98
C GLU A 204 -8.69 15.21 -0.15
N ASP A 205 -8.65 13.88 -0.23
CA ASP A 205 -9.63 13.00 0.44
C ASP A 205 -11.09 13.32 0.03
N ALA A 206 -11.29 13.95 -1.13
CA ALA A 206 -12.63 14.15 -1.67
C ALA A 206 -13.31 12.79 -1.86
N ASP A 207 -14.63 12.73 -1.64
CA ASP A 207 -15.38 11.52 -1.93
C ASP A 207 -15.27 11.22 -3.44
N PRO A 208 -14.69 10.08 -3.86
CA PRO A 208 -14.59 9.73 -5.28
C PRO A 208 -15.98 9.50 -5.92
N GLY A 209 -17.04 9.35 -5.12
CA GLY A 209 -18.42 9.40 -5.57
C GLY A 209 -18.83 10.77 -6.14
N GLU A 210 -18.13 11.85 -5.78
CA GLU A 210 -18.39 13.18 -6.33
C GLU A 210 -17.79 13.35 -7.74
N ALA A 211 -18.66 13.56 -8.73
CA ALA A 211 -18.31 13.58 -10.15
C ALA A 211 -17.25 14.62 -10.58
N ARG A 212 -16.86 15.55 -9.69
CA ARG A 212 -15.85 16.59 -9.96
C ARG A 212 -14.53 16.38 -9.24
N ALA A 213 -14.39 15.34 -8.43
CA ALA A 213 -13.13 15.04 -7.78
C ALA A 213 -12.07 14.64 -8.83
N CYS A 214 -10.85 15.15 -8.66
CA CYS A 214 -9.73 14.77 -9.52
C CYS A 214 -9.13 13.45 -9.06
N VAL A 215 -8.67 12.62 -10.00
CA VAL A 215 -7.95 11.39 -9.66
C VAL A 215 -6.51 11.73 -9.27
N ALA A 216 -6.13 11.44 -8.03
CA ALA A 216 -4.78 11.60 -7.51
C ALA A 216 -3.92 10.33 -7.65
N GLY A 217 -4.57 9.16 -7.74
CA GLY A 217 -3.87 7.88 -7.86
C GLY A 217 -4.80 6.72 -8.22
N LEU A 218 -4.18 5.58 -8.54
CA LEU A 218 -4.84 4.34 -8.92
C LEU A 218 -4.10 3.17 -8.25
N GLN A 219 -4.86 2.26 -7.65
CA GLN A 219 -4.35 0.97 -7.22
C GLN A 219 -4.84 -0.11 -8.19
N ILE A 220 -3.93 -0.88 -8.79
CA ILE A 220 -4.26 -1.93 -9.76
C ILE A 220 -3.85 -3.28 -9.15
N SER A 221 -4.81 -4.01 -8.61
CA SER A 221 -4.60 -5.28 -7.91
C SER A 221 -5.02 -6.46 -8.77
N VAL A 222 -4.31 -7.58 -8.64
CA VAL A 222 -4.69 -8.85 -9.27
C VAL A 222 -4.86 -9.94 -8.21
N GLN A 223 -6.05 -10.52 -8.17
CA GLN A 223 -6.38 -11.62 -7.28
C GLN A 223 -5.77 -12.93 -7.80
N SER A 224 -5.27 -13.76 -6.88
CA SER A 224 -4.68 -15.08 -7.18
C SER A 224 -5.75 -16.11 -7.51
#